data_AF-A0A6L9SFI7-F1
#
_entry.id   AF-A0A6L9SFI7-F1
#
_cell.length_a   1.000
_cell.length_b   1.000
_cell.length_c   1.000
_cell.angle_alpha   90.00
_cell.angle_beta   90.00
_cell.angle_gamma   90.00
#
_symmetry.space_group_name_H-M   'P 1'
#
loop_
_entity.id
_entity.type
_entity.pdbx_description
1 polymer ?
#
loop_
_entity_poly.entity_id
_entity_poly.type
_entity_poly.pdbx_seq_one_letter_code
_entity_poly.pdbx_strand_id
1 'polypeptide(L)'
;MSVLARILAPLSALPAKAFRVLATLGVTILATTVLGTSAVAGHGAASDASDTSASAQAAALPLGKQRFVVAIGGLRASSTQNWVRLGQYDFHTDGTVTERHWHWTQRVRVDRVYTGFVARNCPTRECNIQTAGGYQSTGASQTLQGTYTVSGNTLRVTWDSGLWEEWELASAADGELATLEYLGSNYTSTHGYGYGSNAAWDARASMSSIASADHTQFEHSYRLWKTTSSNPSPFIDSGDGSPFWVTNWSVCSGGSCLGARTSGGTAGTDYYVSPARSPIGHRRDTMWSWRIANADGRGEYCYTGNSHVKPMMQIIDDGGDFHGWVGVEASLNETVPDQGAYADDIGVFSIYG
;
A
#
# COMPACT_ATOMS: atom_id res chain seq x y z
N MET A 1 32.71 -44.27 25.88
CA MET A 1 33.30 -44.58 27.21
C MET A 1 34.09 -43.35 27.62
N SER A 2 33.88 -42.61 28.70
CA SER A 2 33.06 -42.62 29.92
C SER A 2 33.02 -41.13 30.37
N VAL A 3 31.89 -40.51 30.76
CA VAL A 3 31.26 -40.55 32.12
C VAL A 3 32.24 -39.93 33.16
N LEU A 4 31.98 -38.91 34.00
CA LEU A 4 30.77 -38.22 34.50
C LEU A 4 31.22 -37.02 35.40
N ALA A 5 30.43 -35.92 35.45
CA ALA A 5 29.87 -35.25 36.67
C ALA A 5 30.81 -34.55 37.71
N ARG A 6 30.45 -33.47 38.45
CA ARG A 6 29.16 -32.85 38.83
C ARG A 6 29.39 -31.54 39.65
N ILE A 7 28.36 -30.67 39.68
CA ILE A 7 27.84 -29.80 40.78
C ILE A 7 28.56 -28.46 41.11
N LEU A 8 27.91 -27.32 40.80
CA LEU A 8 27.25 -26.40 41.76
C LEU A 8 26.47 -25.28 41.02
N ALA A 9 25.21 -25.09 41.41
CA ALA A 9 24.37 -23.93 41.07
C ALA A 9 24.54 -22.82 42.14
N PRO A 10 24.09 -21.59 41.85
CA PRO A 10 22.95 -21.12 42.65
C PRO A 10 21.87 -20.39 41.84
N LEU A 11 20.66 -20.46 42.40
CA LEU A 11 19.45 -19.72 42.03
C LEU A 11 19.66 -18.20 42.12
N SER A 12 19.07 -17.43 41.20
CA SER A 12 18.13 -16.33 41.53
C SER A 12 17.56 -15.62 40.29
N ALA A 13 16.26 -15.32 40.39
CA ALA A 13 15.50 -14.23 39.77
C ALA A 13 15.12 -14.29 38.27
N LEU A 14 13.91 -14.81 38.01
CA LEU A 14 13.02 -14.38 36.92
C LEU A 14 12.31 -13.07 37.29
N PRO A 15 11.83 -12.30 36.30
CA PRO A 15 10.39 -12.01 36.33
C PRO A 15 9.71 -12.23 34.97
N ALA A 16 8.66 -13.04 35.01
CA ALA A 16 7.65 -13.15 33.96
C ALA A 16 6.65 -11.99 34.10
N LYS A 17 6.52 -11.15 33.07
CA LYS A 17 5.38 -10.24 32.93
C LYS A 17 4.22 -10.98 32.25
N ALA A 18 3.29 -11.46 33.06
CA ALA A 18 1.98 -11.92 32.61
C ALA A 18 1.01 -10.71 32.59
N PHE A 19 0.58 -10.28 31.41
CA PHE A 19 -0.55 -9.37 31.27
C PHE A 19 -1.84 -10.19 31.40
N ARG A 20 -2.55 -10.00 32.52
CA ARG A 20 -3.95 -10.42 32.68
C ARG A 20 -4.85 -9.36 32.05
N VAL A 21 -5.58 -9.74 31.00
CA VAL A 21 -6.76 -8.98 30.53
C VAL A 21 -7.96 -9.53 31.31
N LEU A 22 -8.50 -8.73 32.23
CA LEU A 22 -9.82 -8.97 32.81
C LEU A 22 -10.87 -8.50 31.80
N ALA A 23 -11.72 -9.43 31.36
CA ALA A 23 -12.98 -9.12 30.73
C ALA A 23 -13.99 -8.75 31.82
N THR A 24 -14.47 -7.51 31.81
CA THR A 24 -15.61 -7.08 32.64
C THR A 24 -16.78 -6.84 31.70
N LEU A 25 -17.75 -7.75 31.72
CA LEU A 25 -19.10 -7.49 31.21
C LEU A 25 -19.74 -6.43 32.11
N GLY A 26 -20.07 -5.28 31.53
CA GLY A 26 -20.92 -4.25 32.12
C GLY A 26 -22.02 -3.89 31.15
N VAL A 27 -23.17 -4.54 31.29
CA VAL A 27 -24.44 -4.10 30.71
C VAL A 27 -24.95 -2.95 31.56
N THR A 28 -25.05 -1.75 30.99
CA THR A 28 -25.83 -0.66 31.59
C THR A 28 -26.73 -0.06 30.52
N ILE A 29 -28.00 -0.40 30.60
CA ILE A 29 -29.11 0.29 29.96
C ILE A 29 -29.35 1.56 30.77
N LEU A 30 -29.26 2.75 30.15
CA LEU A 30 -29.91 3.94 30.67
C LEU A 30 -30.54 4.72 29.52
N ALA A 31 -31.87 4.65 29.46
CA ALA A 31 -32.70 5.55 28.68
C ALA A 31 -32.87 6.85 29.47
N THR A 32 -32.56 7.99 28.83
CA THR A 32 -32.99 9.30 29.34
C THR A 32 -33.38 10.18 28.16
N THR A 33 -34.67 10.14 27.86
CA THR A 33 -35.42 11.24 27.22
C THR A 33 -35.35 12.48 28.11
N VAL A 34 -34.88 13.61 27.57
CA VAL A 34 -35.23 14.94 28.06
C VAL A 34 -35.63 15.81 26.87
N LEU A 35 -36.93 16.05 26.80
CA LEU A 35 -37.56 17.14 26.06
C LEU A 35 -37.16 18.47 26.71
N GLY A 36 -36.79 19.46 25.90
CA GLY A 36 -36.42 20.79 26.36
C GLY A 36 -36.59 21.83 25.26
N THR A 37 -37.85 22.11 24.90
CA THR A 37 -38.25 23.28 24.13
C THR A 37 -38.12 24.55 24.99
N SER A 38 -37.35 25.53 24.53
CA SER A 38 -37.50 26.93 24.92
C SER A 38 -37.11 27.82 23.75
N ALA A 39 -38.11 28.34 23.06
CA ALA A 39 -37.98 29.43 22.11
C ALA A 39 -37.94 30.75 22.88
N VAL A 40 -36.90 31.56 22.67
CA VAL A 40 -36.88 32.98 23.08
C VAL A 40 -37.00 33.82 21.82
N ALA A 41 -38.15 34.48 21.68
CA ALA A 41 -38.40 35.46 20.63
C ALA A 41 -37.71 36.78 20.99
N GLY A 42 -36.58 37.07 20.34
CA GLY A 42 -35.96 38.38 20.34
C GLY A 42 -36.29 39.13 19.05
N HIS A 43 -37.18 40.13 19.13
CA HIS A 43 -37.39 41.10 18.06
C HIS A 43 -36.27 42.16 18.12
N GLY A 44 -35.20 41.94 17.36
CA GLY A 44 -34.15 42.92 17.11
C GLY A 44 -34.31 43.51 15.71
N ALA A 45 -34.32 44.83 15.61
CA ALA A 45 -34.48 45.58 14.37
C ALA A 45 -33.42 45.21 13.33
N ALA A 46 -33.87 44.90 12.11
CA ALA A 46 -33.05 44.59 10.97
C ALA A 46 -32.32 45.84 10.47
N SER A 47 -31.01 45.84 10.62
CA SER A 47 -30.10 46.68 9.85
C SER A 47 -29.85 45.96 8.53
N ASP A 48 -30.30 46.51 7.41
CA ASP A 48 -29.99 46.04 6.05
C ASP A 48 -28.49 46.26 5.76
N ALA A 49 -27.65 45.39 6.32
CA ALA A 49 -26.30 45.18 5.83
C ALA A 49 -26.42 44.22 4.65
N SER A 50 -26.31 44.77 3.44
CA SER A 50 -26.15 44.01 2.21
C SER A 50 -24.84 43.21 2.30
N ASP A 51 -24.94 42.02 2.89
CA ASP A 51 -23.87 41.06 3.03
C ASP A 51 -23.60 40.47 1.63
N THR A 52 -22.70 41.12 0.89
CA THR A 52 -22.12 40.57 -0.35
C THR A 52 -21.26 39.38 0.04
N SER A 53 -21.92 38.26 0.32
CA SER A 53 -21.30 36.95 0.43
C SER A 53 -20.72 36.62 -0.94
N ALA A 54 -19.42 36.82 -1.09
CA ALA A 54 -18.68 36.33 -2.25
C ALA A 54 -18.91 34.82 -2.32
N SER A 55 -19.60 34.35 -3.36
CA SER A 55 -19.80 32.93 -3.59
C SER A 55 -18.43 32.29 -3.77
N ALA A 56 -18.00 31.47 -2.80
CA ALA A 56 -16.77 30.71 -2.92
C ALA A 56 -16.87 29.83 -4.18
N GLN A 57 -16.01 30.09 -5.17
CA GLN A 57 -15.98 29.30 -6.38
C GLN A 57 -15.41 27.92 -6.04
N ALA A 58 -16.13 26.86 -6.42
CA ALA A 58 -15.67 25.50 -6.24
C ALA A 58 -14.32 25.30 -6.96
N ALA A 59 -13.35 24.73 -6.26
CA ALA A 59 -12.07 24.33 -6.84
C ALA A 59 -12.32 23.24 -7.89
N ALA A 60 -11.66 23.37 -9.05
CA ALA A 60 -11.69 22.36 -10.09
C ALA A 60 -10.93 21.12 -9.63
N LEU A 61 -11.59 19.96 -9.66
CA LEU A 61 -10.96 18.67 -9.35
C LEU A 61 -9.88 18.34 -10.40
N PRO A 62 -8.78 17.64 -10.04
CA PRO A 62 -7.74 17.25 -10.99
C PRO A 62 -8.32 16.35 -12.09
N LEU A 63 -8.41 16.89 -13.31
CA LEU A 63 -9.09 16.26 -14.45
C LEU A 63 -10.51 15.74 -14.13
N GLY A 64 -11.22 16.41 -13.21
CA GLY A 64 -12.57 16.01 -12.80
C GLY A 64 -12.63 14.76 -11.90
N LYS A 65 -11.50 14.28 -11.37
CA LYS A 65 -11.43 13.05 -10.55
C LYS A 65 -11.29 13.37 -9.07
N GLN A 66 -11.98 12.62 -8.22
CA GLN A 66 -11.94 12.81 -6.77
C GLN A 66 -10.95 11.89 -6.06
N ARG A 67 -10.70 10.67 -6.56
CA ARG A 67 -10.00 9.63 -5.80
C ARG A 67 -8.78 9.13 -6.54
N PHE A 68 -7.61 9.24 -5.93
CA PHE A 68 -6.35 8.80 -6.54
C PHE A 68 -5.63 7.76 -5.67
N VAL A 69 -5.22 6.65 -6.29
CA VAL A 69 -4.24 5.74 -5.70
C VAL A 69 -2.84 6.22 -6.05
N VAL A 70 -1.93 6.27 -5.08
CA VAL A 70 -0.57 6.80 -5.30
C VAL A 70 0.49 5.94 -4.63
N ALA A 71 1.66 5.82 -5.24
CA ALA A 71 2.87 5.31 -4.61
C ALA A 71 3.98 6.36 -4.71
N ILE A 72 4.67 6.66 -3.60
CA ILE A 72 5.72 7.68 -3.54
C ILE A 72 6.92 7.10 -2.80
N GLY A 73 8.12 7.35 -3.31
CA GLY A 73 9.36 6.86 -2.74
C GLY A 73 10.40 7.96 -2.58
N GLY A 74 11.02 8.03 -1.41
CA GLY A 74 12.27 8.75 -1.19
C GLY A 74 13.44 7.79 -1.37
N LEU A 75 13.89 7.65 -2.61
CA LEU A 75 14.90 6.67 -3.02
C LEU A 75 16.20 7.37 -3.41
N ARG A 76 17.31 6.97 -2.78
CA ARG A 76 18.68 7.42 -3.04
C ARG A 76 19.62 6.23 -2.95
N ALA A 77 20.34 5.94 -4.04
CA ALA A 77 21.29 4.82 -4.12
C ALA A 77 22.27 4.79 -2.92
N SER A 78 22.83 5.94 -2.56
CA SER A 78 23.81 6.05 -1.47
C SER A 78 23.23 6.00 -0.05
N SER A 79 21.92 5.79 0.10
CA SER A 79 21.22 5.81 1.39
C SER A 79 20.71 4.42 1.76
N THR A 80 20.76 4.08 3.05
CA THR A 80 20.04 2.95 3.67
C THR A 80 18.89 3.44 4.55
N GLN A 81 18.41 4.64 4.27
CA GLN A 81 17.34 5.33 4.98
C GLN A 81 16.20 5.68 4.03
N ASN A 82 16.06 4.90 2.95
CA ASN A 82 14.98 5.09 1.98
C ASN A 82 13.63 4.78 2.62
N TRP A 83 12.59 5.30 1.98
CA TRP A 83 11.22 5.11 2.43
C TRP A 83 10.28 5.10 1.24
N VAL A 84 9.14 4.45 1.41
CA VAL A 84 8.05 4.40 0.46
C VAL A 84 6.72 4.57 1.19
N ARG A 85 5.74 5.19 0.53
CA ARG A 85 4.35 5.16 0.97
C ARG A 85 3.43 4.78 -0.17
N LEU A 86 2.36 4.09 0.17
CA LEU A 86 1.24 3.75 -0.71
C LEU A 86 0.00 4.43 -0.14
N GLY A 87 -0.64 5.31 -0.91
CA GLY A 87 -1.63 6.25 -0.44
C GLY A 87 -2.91 6.30 -1.27
N GLN A 88 -3.91 6.93 -0.68
CA GLN A 88 -5.23 7.25 -1.22
C GLN A 88 -5.43 8.74 -1.07
N TYR A 89 -5.61 9.49 -2.15
CA TYR A 89 -6.01 10.89 -2.11
C TYR A 89 -7.50 11.02 -2.35
N ASP A 90 -8.16 11.79 -1.49
CA ASP A 90 -9.53 12.24 -1.64
C ASP A 90 -9.52 13.77 -1.83
N PHE A 91 -9.77 14.20 -3.07
CA PHE A 91 -9.86 15.62 -3.45
C PHE A 91 -11.29 16.13 -3.31
N HIS A 92 -11.43 17.32 -2.76
CA HIS A 92 -12.71 17.97 -2.51
C HIS A 92 -12.88 19.25 -3.32
N THR A 93 -14.12 19.62 -3.63
CA THR A 93 -14.45 20.82 -4.43
C THR A 93 -14.25 22.13 -3.66
N ASP A 94 -13.87 22.08 -2.39
CA ASP A 94 -13.49 23.25 -1.59
C ASP A 94 -11.98 23.56 -1.65
N GLY A 95 -11.22 22.80 -2.44
CA GLY A 95 -9.77 22.96 -2.59
C GLY A 95 -8.96 22.19 -1.55
N THR A 96 -9.60 21.36 -0.72
CA THR A 96 -8.91 20.49 0.25
C THR A 96 -8.64 19.10 -0.32
N VAL A 97 -7.63 18.44 0.25
CA VAL A 97 -7.28 17.06 -0.06
C VAL A 97 -6.92 16.32 1.23
N THR A 98 -7.40 15.09 1.35
CA THR A 98 -7.00 14.16 2.42
C THR A 98 -6.20 13.02 1.82
N GLU A 99 -5.11 12.62 2.49
CA GLU A 99 -4.43 11.36 2.20
C GLU A 99 -4.68 10.36 3.32
N ARG A 100 -4.96 9.11 2.96
CA ARG A 100 -4.74 7.94 3.82
C ARG A 100 -3.62 7.07 3.24
N HIS A 101 -2.56 6.80 4.00
CA HIS A 101 -1.42 6.05 3.48
C HIS A 101 -0.81 5.04 4.45
N TRP A 102 -0.09 4.07 3.89
CA TRP A 102 0.80 3.16 4.60
C TRP A 102 2.23 3.53 4.26
N HIS A 103 3.12 3.54 5.26
CA HIS A 103 4.49 4.00 5.11
C HIS A 103 5.47 2.96 5.62
N TRP A 104 6.53 2.71 4.86
CA TRP A 104 7.63 1.81 5.19
C TRP A 104 8.96 2.51 4.99
N THR A 105 9.92 2.25 5.87
CA THR A 105 11.25 2.85 5.80
C THR A 105 12.31 1.86 6.26
N GLN A 106 13.48 1.90 5.64
CA GLN A 106 14.63 1.11 6.07
C GLN A 106 15.13 1.46 7.48
N ARG A 107 14.71 2.60 8.04
CA ARG A 107 15.00 2.98 9.43
C ARG A 107 14.20 2.16 10.45
N VAL A 108 13.01 1.71 10.08
CA VAL A 108 12.06 1.03 10.96
C VAL A 108 11.59 -0.23 10.24
N ARG A 109 12.18 -1.35 10.61
CA ARG A 109 11.79 -2.66 10.07
C ARG A 109 10.42 -3.04 10.60
N VAL A 110 9.61 -3.59 9.71
CA VAL A 110 8.32 -4.20 10.06
C VAL A 110 8.36 -5.65 9.64
N ASP A 111 7.74 -6.52 10.43
CA ASP A 111 7.68 -7.94 10.09
C ASP A 111 6.74 -8.18 8.91
N ARG A 112 7.04 -9.17 8.08
CA ARG A 112 6.08 -9.75 7.14
C ARG A 112 4.94 -10.38 7.91
N VAL A 113 3.72 -10.17 7.43
CA VAL A 113 2.50 -10.71 8.03
C VAL A 113 1.72 -11.50 6.99
N TYR A 114 1.06 -12.57 7.45
CA TYR A 114 0.17 -13.34 6.59
C TYR A 114 -1.10 -12.55 6.26
N THR A 115 -1.56 -12.66 5.03
CA THR A 115 -2.82 -12.07 4.58
C THR A 115 -4.04 -12.85 5.07
N GLY A 116 -3.83 -14.09 5.52
CA GLY A 116 -4.90 -15.03 5.85
C GLY A 116 -5.46 -15.79 4.66
N PHE A 117 -4.93 -15.56 3.44
CA PHE A 117 -5.26 -16.31 2.24
C PHE A 117 -4.21 -17.38 1.94
N VAL A 118 -4.65 -18.53 1.44
CA VAL A 118 -3.80 -19.66 1.05
C VAL A 118 -4.03 -19.97 -0.43
N ALA A 119 -2.96 -20.00 -1.21
CA ALA A 119 -3.00 -20.27 -2.64
C ALA A 119 -3.19 -21.77 -2.95
N ARG A 120 -4.41 -22.27 -2.79
CA ARG A 120 -4.75 -23.69 -3.00
C ARG A 120 -5.05 -24.02 -4.45
N ASN A 121 -4.63 -25.20 -4.92
CA ASN A 121 -4.86 -25.67 -6.30
C ASN A 121 -4.49 -24.64 -7.38
N CYS A 122 -3.37 -23.96 -7.18
CA CYS A 122 -2.78 -23.00 -8.12
C CYS A 122 -1.53 -23.60 -8.78
N PRO A 123 -1.00 -23.02 -9.88
CA PRO A 123 0.25 -23.51 -10.50
C PRO A 123 1.48 -23.34 -9.59
N THR A 124 1.35 -22.58 -8.50
CA THR A 124 2.35 -22.33 -7.45
C THR A 124 2.29 -23.38 -6.34
N ARG A 125 3.22 -23.32 -5.38
CA ARG A 125 3.08 -24.10 -4.12
C ARG A 125 1.91 -23.57 -3.27
N GLU A 126 1.34 -24.44 -2.45
CA GLU A 126 0.25 -24.05 -1.54
C GLU A 126 0.79 -23.32 -0.31
N CYS A 127 0.89 -22.00 -0.39
CA CYS A 127 1.47 -21.17 0.65
C CYS A 127 0.48 -20.15 1.23
N ASN A 128 0.64 -19.84 2.52
CA ASN A 128 -0.01 -18.68 3.13
C ASN A 128 0.65 -17.41 2.57
N ILE A 129 -0.13 -16.55 1.95
CA ILE A 129 0.38 -15.36 1.27
C ILE A 129 0.81 -14.33 2.32
N GLN A 130 1.94 -13.67 2.08
CA GLN A 130 2.50 -12.66 2.98
C GLN A 130 2.43 -11.25 2.38
N THR A 131 2.50 -10.23 3.24
CA THR A 131 2.65 -8.82 2.86
C THR A 131 3.53 -8.11 3.89
N ALA A 132 3.93 -6.86 3.59
CA ALA A 132 4.58 -6.00 4.56
C ALA A 132 3.67 -5.70 5.78
N GLY A 133 4.27 -5.67 6.97
CA GLY A 133 3.61 -5.36 8.23
C GLY A 133 2.80 -4.06 8.19
N GLY A 134 1.67 -4.04 8.89
CA GLY A 134 0.72 -2.92 8.89
C GLY A 134 -0.24 -2.91 7.71
N TYR A 135 0.12 -3.45 6.55
CA TYR A 135 -0.71 -3.32 5.35
C TYR A 135 -2.08 -4.02 5.46
N GLN A 136 -2.19 -5.09 6.23
CA GLN A 136 -3.44 -5.86 6.34
C GLN A 136 -4.59 -5.08 7.01
N SER A 137 -4.29 -3.99 7.72
CA SER A 137 -5.28 -3.19 8.45
C SER A 137 -5.26 -1.74 7.99
N THR A 138 -6.45 -1.15 7.79
CA THR A 138 -6.59 0.31 7.67
C THR A 138 -6.31 1.03 8.98
N GLY A 139 -6.40 0.38 10.13
CA GLY A 139 -6.03 1.00 11.41
C GLY A 139 -4.54 1.35 11.53
N ALA A 140 -3.69 0.79 10.66
CA ALA A 140 -2.26 1.10 10.61
C ALA A 140 -1.91 2.22 9.63
N SER A 141 -2.88 2.75 8.88
CA SER A 141 -2.62 3.87 7.99
C SER A 141 -2.46 5.17 8.75
N GLN A 142 -1.65 6.07 8.22
CA GLN A 142 -1.55 7.46 8.64
C GLN A 142 -2.47 8.33 7.79
N THR A 143 -2.74 9.55 8.26
CA THR A 143 -3.57 10.52 7.54
C THR A 143 -2.85 11.86 7.43
N LEU A 144 -2.84 12.43 6.23
CA LEU A 144 -2.44 13.81 5.99
C LEU A 144 -3.66 14.60 5.51
N GLN A 145 -3.67 15.89 5.81
CA GLN A 145 -4.62 16.85 5.29
C GLN A 145 -3.83 17.98 4.61
N GLY A 146 -4.47 18.64 3.66
CA GLY A 146 -3.85 19.73 2.93
C GLY A 146 -4.82 20.39 1.96
N THR A 147 -4.24 21.16 1.06
CA THR A 147 -4.92 21.85 -0.03
C THR A 147 -4.27 21.47 -1.36
N TYR A 148 -4.95 21.74 -2.46
CA TYR A 148 -4.40 21.50 -3.78
C TYR A 148 -4.72 22.63 -4.75
N THR A 149 -3.88 22.74 -5.79
CA THR A 149 -4.13 23.59 -6.94
C THR A 149 -3.85 22.83 -8.22
N VAL A 150 -4.57 23.19 -9.28
CA VAL A 150 -4.36 22.68 -10.64
C VAL A 150 -4.05 23.87 -11.54
N SER A 151 -2.91 23.85 -12.22
CA SER A 151 -2.48 24.88 -13.16
C SER A 151 -1.99 24.22 -14.44
N GLY A 152 -2.78 24.32 -15.52
CA GLY A 152 -2.54 23.54 -16.74
C GLY A 152 -2.59 22.04 -16.42
N ASN A 153 -1.51 21.33 -16.73
CA ASN A 153 -1.36 19.90 -16.44
C ASN A 153 -0.59 19.64 -15.15
N THR A 154 -0.36 20.64 -14.30
CA THR A 154 0.35 20.44 -13.03
C THR A 154 -0.64 20.46 -11.88
N LEU A 155 -0.66 19.36 -11.13
CA LEU A 155 -1.29 19.26 -9.82
C LEU A 155 -0.23 19.53 -8.76
N ARG A 156 -0.47 20.49 -7.87
CA ARG A 156 0.31 20.68 -6.64
C ARG A 156 -0.55 20.35 -5.44
N VAL A 157 -0.07 19.46 -4.59
CA VAL A 157 -0.64 19.18 -3.27
C VAL A 157 0.26 19.81 -2.21
N THR A 158 -0.33 20.60 -1.32
CA THR A 158 0.34 21.23 -0.18
C THR A 158 -0.28 20.72 1.11
N TRP A 159 0.47 19.93 1.87
CA TRP A 159 0.07 19.38 3.15
C TRP A 159 0.09 20.46 4.25
N ASP A 160 -0.70 20.29 5.30
CA ASP A 160 -0.79 21.24 6.44
C ASP A 160 0.55 21.45 7.16
N SER A 161 1.49 20.53 7.00
CA SER A 161 2.87 20.64 7.48
C SER A 161 3.73 21.66 6.70
N GLY A 162 3.21 22.22 5.61
CA GLY A 162 3.95 23.06 4.66
C GLY A 162 4.80 22.27 3.66
N LEU A 163 4.77 20.93 3.73
CA LEU A 163 5.36 20.08 2.70
C LEU A 163 4.48 20.09 1.45
N TRP A 164 5.08 20.06 0.28
CA TRP A 164 4.34 19.98 -0.98
C TRP A 164 4.96 18.96 -1.91
N GLU A 165 4.13 18.48 -2.83
CA GLU A 165 4.49 17.62 -3.94
C GLU A 165 3.74 18.02 -5.21
N GLU A 166 4.37 17.76 -6.34
CA GLU A 166 3.87 18.10 -7.66
C GLU A 166 3.81 16.88 -8.56
N TRP A 167 2.78 16.88 -9.39
CA TRP A 167 2.43 15.82 -10.30
C TRP A 167 2.09 16.40 -11.67
N GLU A 168 2.52 15.72 -12.72
CA GLU A 168 2.01 15.92 -14.06
C GLU A 168 0.73 15.10 -14.22
N LEU A 169 -0.32 15.78 -14.67
CA LEU A 169 -1.63 15.22 -14.96
C LEU A 169 -1.72 14.88 -16.45
N ALA A 170 -2.16 13.67 -16.75
CA ALA A 170 -2.67 13.33 -18.08
C ALA A 170 -3.99 12.56 -17.98
N SER A 171 -4.79 12.65 -19.04
CA SER A 171 -6.02 11.86 -19.16
C SER A 171 -5.71 10.52 -19.82
N ALA A 172 -6.37 9.46 -19.36
CA ALA A 172 -6.24 8.12 -19.90
C ALA A 172 -7.60 7.40 -19.92
N ALA A 173 -7.67 6.23 -20.57
CA ALA A 173 -8.90 5.44 -20.75
C ALA A 173 -10.08 6.31 -21.21
N ASP A 174 -9.90 7.05 -22.30
CA ASP A 174 -10.92 7.96 -22.87
C ASP A 174 -11.51 8.99 -21.89
N GLY A 175 -10.73 9.38 -20.87
CA GLY A 175 -11.18 10.32 -19.85
C GLY A 175 -11.73 9.67 -18.59
N GLU A 176 -11.85 8.34 -18.54
CA GLU A 176 -12.28 7.61 -17.36
C GLU A 176 -11.19 7.53 -16.28
N LEU A 177 -9.93 7.70 -16.66
CA LEU A 177 -8.80 7.79 -15.74
C LEU A 177 -8.03 9.12 -15.87
N ALA A 178 -7.44 9.53 -14.76
CA ALA A 178 -6.34 10.49 -14.71
C ALA A 178 -5.06 9.75 -14.31
N THR A 179 -3.91 10.10 -14.89
CA THR A 179 -2.60 9.62 -14.46
C THR A 179 -1.85 10.74 -13.74
N LEU A 180 -0.99 10.35 -12.80
CA LEU A 180 -0.06 11.22 -12.08
C LEU A 180 1.36 10.70 -12.27
N GLU A 181 2.20 11.50 -12.90
CA GLU A 181 3.66 11.29 -12.94
C GLU A 181 4.34 12.28 -12.01
N TYR A 182 5.24 11.80 -11.16
CA TYR A 182 5.85 12.62 -10.11
C TYR A 182 6.83 13.66 -10.68
N LEU A 183 6.61 14.94 -10.38
CA LEU A 183 7.47 16.05 -10.83
C LEU A 183 8.49 16.49 -9.77
N GLY A 184 8.08 16.53 -8.50
CA GLY A 184 8.97 17.02 -7.44
C GLY A 184 8.28 17.28 -6.12
N SER A 185 9.07 17.66 -5.12
CA SER A 185 8.62 18.05 -3.78
C SER A 185 9.64 18.94 -3.08
N ASN A 186 9.26 19.52 -1.94
CA ASN A 186 10.22 20.15 -1.02
C ASN A 186 10.71 19.22 0.10
N TYR A 187 10.52 17.91 -0.04
CA TYR A 187 11.00 16.91 0.91
C TYR A 187 11.78 15.81 0.18
N THR A 188 12.04 14.68 0.83
CA THR A 188 13.00 13.68 0.34
C THR A 188 12.44 12.68 -0.68
N SER A 189 11.20 12.85 -1.17
CA SER A 189 10.65 12.03 -2.25
C SER A 189 11.34 12.31 -3.58
N THR A 190 11.55 11.27 -4.36
CA THR A 190 12.28 11.31 -5.62
C THR A 190 11.50 10.71 -6.78
N HIS A 191 10.53 9.84 -6.51
CA HIS A 191 9.74 9.16 -7.52
C HIS A 191 8.32 8.93 -7.02
N GLY A 192 7.38 8.77 -7.95
CA GLY A 192 6.04 8.35 -7.62
C GLY A 192 5.19 8.14 -8.86
N TYR A 193 4.11 7.38 -8.67
CA TYR A 193 3.11 7.08 -9.68
C TYR A 193 1.73 7.25 -9.05
N GLY A 194 0.74 7.65 -9.82
CA GLY A 194 -0.63 7.68 -9.34
C GLY A 194 -1.67 7.62 -10.43
N TYR A 195 -2.88 7.22 -10.05
CA TYR A 195 -4.02 7.07 -10.96
C TYR A 195 -5.31 7.49 -10.26
N GLY A 196 -6.12 8.29 -10.94
CA GLY A 196 -7.33 8.90 -10.41
C GLY A 196 -8.60 8.50 -11.15
N SER A 197 -9.67 8.26 -10.39
CA SER A 197 -11.03 8.03 -10.88
C SER A 197 -12.08 8.56 -9.90
N ASN A 198 -13.34 8.37 -10.25
CA ASN A 198 -14.51 8.66 -9.42
C ASN A 198 -15.17 7.40 -8.86
N ALA A 199 -14.67 6.19 -9.18
CA ALA A 199 -15.15 4.98 -8.55
C ALA A 199 -14.90 5.02 -7.02
N ALA A 200 -15.73 4.34 -6.24
CA ALA A 200 -15.64 4.32 -4.77
C ALA A 200 -14.45 3.51 -4.25
N TRP A 201 -13.98 3.76 -3.02
CA TRP A 201 -12.83 3.04 -2.44
C TRP A 201 -13.05 1.53 -2.23
N ASP A 202 -14.31 1.11 -2.15
CA ASP A 202 -14.77 -0.28 -2.11
C ASP A 202 -15.14 -0.84 -3.49
N ALA A 203 -15.08 -0.03 -4.56
CA ALA A 203 -15.11 -0.54 -5.92
C ALA A 203 -13.82 -1.32 -6.19
N ARG A 204 -13.96 -2.58 -6.59
CA ARG A 204 -12.85 -3.53 -6.64
C ARG A 204 -13.06 -4.58 -7.73
N ALA A 205 -12.01 -4.85 -8.48
CA ALA A 205 -11.95 -5.97 -9.39
C ALA A 205 -11.83 -7.30 -8.63
N SER A 206 -12.69 -8.26 -9.00
CA SER A 206 -12.60 -9.63 -8.48
C SER A 206 -11.30 -10.32 -8.93
N MET A 207 -10.84 -11.33 -8.19
CA MET A 207 -9.67 -12.11 -8.62
C MET A 207 -9.89 -12.74 -10.01
N SER A 208 -11.11 -13.17 -10.33
CA SER A 208 -11.47 -13.63 -11.68
C SER A 208 -11.30 -12.54 -12.74
N SER A 209 -11.78 -11.32 -12.48
CA SER A 209 -11.65 -10.18 -13.40
C SER A 209 -10.18 -9.84 -13.64
N ILE A 210 -9.38 -9.81 -12.58
CA ILE A 210 -7.93 -9.59 -12.67
C ILE A 210 -7.27 -10.70 -13.50
N ALA A 211 -7.60 -11.97 -13.24
CA ALA A 211 -6.99 -13.09 -13.97
C ALA A 211 -7.38 -13.12 -15.46
N SER A 212 -8.57 -12.63 -15.81
CA SER A 212 -9.06 -12.57 -17.19
C SER A 212 -8.61 -11.33 -17.97
N ALA A 213 -8.03 -10.33 -17.31
CA ALA A 213 -7.51 -9.16 -18.01
C ALA A 213 -6.42 -9.56 -19.02
N ASP A 214 -6.29 -8.80 -20.11
CA ASP A 214 -5.20 -9.01 -21.07
C ASP A 214 -3.91 -8.41 -20.52
N HIS A 215 -3.21 -9.16 -19.68
CA HIS A 215 -1.92 -8.75 -19.09
C HIS A 215 -0.81 -8.52 -20.14
N THR A 216 -1.03 -8.86 -21.42
CA THR A 216 -0.08 -8.51 -22.48
C THR A 216 -0.14 -7.04 -22.87
N GLN A 217 -1.22 -6.33 -22.54
CA GLN A 217 -1.34 -4.88 -22.72
C GLN A 217 -0.72 -4.09 -21.56
N PHE A 218 -0.49 -4.73 -20.41
CA PHE A 218 -0.02 -4.02 -19.23
C PHE A 218 1.45 -3.63 -19.39
N GLU A 219 1.69 -2.33 -19.31
CA GLU A 219 3.01 -1.74 -19.16
C GLU A 219 3.38 -1.71 -17.68
N HIS A 220 4.69 -1.71 -17.40
CA HIS A 220 5.18 -1.51 -16.05
C HIS A 220 6.29 -0.46 -16.02
N SER A 221 6.33 0.29 -14.92
CA SER A 221 7.41 1.22 -14.58
C SER A 221 7.79 1.00 -13.13
N TYR A 222 9.07 0.94 -12.81
CA TYR A 222 9.53 0.79 -11.44
C TYR A 222 10.79 1.58 -11.12
N ARG A 223 10.94 1.92 -9.83
CA ARG A 223 12.14 2.49 -9.23
C ARG A 223 12.36 1.79 -7.89
N LEU A 224 13.39 0.97 -7.81
CA LEU A 224 13.67 0.10 -6.67
C LEU A 224 15.09 0.33 -6.18
N TRP A 225 15.25 0.66 -4.90
CA TRP A 225 16.55 0.58 -4.25
C TRP A 225 16.85 -0.88 -3.92
N LYS A 226 18.04 -1.34 -4.34
CA LYS A 226 18.49 -2.72 -4.15
C LYS A 226 19.99 -2.80 -3.90
N THR A 227 20.41 -3.97 -3.45
CA THR A 227 21.78 -4.46 -3.52
C THR A 227 21.77 -5.79 -4.27
N THR A 228 22.95 -6.29 -4.67
CA THR A 228 23.05 -7.68 -5.14
C THR A 228 24.30 -8.33 -4.57
N SER A 229 24.32 -9.66 -4.53
CA SER A 229 25.53 -10.40 -4.15
C SER A 229 26.71 -10.10 -5.07
N SER A 230 26.44 -9.76 -6.34
CA SER A 230 27.42 -9.38 -7.36
C SER A 230 27.79 -7.90 -7.35
N ASN A 231 26.98 -7.04 -6.72
CA ASN A 231 27.22 -5.61 -6.59
C ASN A 231 26.79 -5.16 -5.19
N PRO A 232 27.74 -5.14 -4.23
CA PRO A 232 27.46 -4.76 -2.85
C PRO A 232 27.18 -3.26 -2.70
N SER A 233 27.54 -2.43 -3.69
CA SER A 233 27.20 -1.01 -3.70
C SER A 233 25.72 -0.86 -4.03
N PRO A 234 24.91 -0.25 -3.16
CA PRO A 234 23.49 -0.09 -3.45
C PRO A 234 23.25 0.85 -4.63
N PHE A 235 22.17 0.59 -5.36
CA PHE A 235 21.81 1.34 -6.57
C PHE A 235 20.30 1.48 -6.68
N ILE A 236 19.85 2.38 -7.55
CA ILE A 236 18.45 2.43 -7.99
C ILE A 236 18.34 1.60 -9.26
N ASP A 237 17.69 0.46 -9.15
CA ASP A 237 17.20 -0.34 -10.27
C ASP A 237 15.94 0.34 -10.83
N SER A 238 15.92 0.55 -12.14
CA SER A 238 14.82 1.20 -12.83
C SER A 238 14.57 0.54 -14.17
N GLY A 239 13.31 0.38 -14.53
CA GLY A 239 12.93 -0.16 -15.82
C GLY A 239 11.51 0.22 -16.15
N ASP A 240 11.28 0.39 -17.45
CA ASP A 240 9.99 0.58 -18.08
C ASP A 240 9.86 -0.51 -19.15
N GLY A 241 8.68 -1.11 -19.30
CA GLY A 241 8.52 -2.17 -20.29
C GLY A 241 7.12 -2.73 -20.42
N SER A 242 6.95 -3.53 -21.48
CA SER A 242 5.75 -4.29 -21.77
C SER A 242 6.13 -5.64 -22.39
N PRO A 243 5.40 -6.74 -22.09
CA PRO A 243 4.28 -6.80 -21.14
C PRO A 243 4.75 -6.81 -19.69
N PHE A 244 3.81 -6.69 -18.74
CA PHE A 244 4.02 -7.03 -17.34
C PHE A 244 4.60 -8.45 -17.24
N TRP A 245 5.67 -8.64 -16.46
CA TRP A 245 6.47 -9.87 -16.47
C TRP A 245 5.71 -11.13 -15.99
N VAL A 246 4.51 -10.98 -15.40
CA VAL A 246 3.59 -12.09 -15.11
C VAL A 246 2.29 -11.92 -15.90
N THR A 247 2.19 -12.58 -17.04
CA THR A 247 1.02 -12.47 -17.92
C THR A 247 -0.05 -13.54 -17.69
N ASN A 248 0.31 -14.66 -17.07
CA ASN A 248 -0.56 -15.83 -16.94
C ASN A 248 -0.95 -16.08 -15.48
N TRP A 249 -2.08 -15.52 -15.07
CA TRP A 249 -2.63 -15.70 -13.73
C TRP A 249 -3.67 -16.81 -13.69
N SER A 250 -3.63 -17.63 -12.64
CA SER A 250 -4.67 -18.62 -12.34
C SER A 250 -5.39 -18.23 -11.06
N VAL A 251 -6.71 -18.28 -11.09
CA VAL A 251 -7.53 -18.14 -9.89
C VAL A 251 -7.36 -19.38 -9.02
N CYS A 252 -6.90 -19.21 -7.79
CA CYS A 252 -6.76 -20.32 -6.85
C CYS A 252 -8.13 -20.80 -6.37
N SER A 253 -8.18 -22.03 -5.85
CA SER A 253 -9.40 -22.61 -5.28
C SER A 253 -10.04 -21.68 -4.25
N GLY A 254 -11.36 -21.49 -4.39
CA GLY A 254 -12.13 -20.56 -3.55
C GLY A 254 -12.12 -19.11 -4.03
N GLY A 255 -11.47 -18.78 -5.16
CA GLY A 255 -11.59 -17.47 -5.81
C GLY A 255 -10.98 -16.30 -5.05
N SER A 256 -10.21 -16.57 -4.00
CA SER A 256 -9.78 -15.58 -3.01
C SER A 256 -8.37 -15.03 -3.24
N CYS A 257 -7.61 -15.64 -4.14
CA CYS A 257 -6.26 -15.21 -4.53
C CYS A 257 -5.90 -15.74 -5.91
N LEU A 258 -4.80 -15.22 -6.46
CA LEU A 258 -4.20 -15.66 -7.71
C LEU A 258 -2.84 -16.31 -7.45
N GLY A 259 -2.48 -17.25 -8.32
CA GLY A 259 -1.16 -17.84 -8.39
C GLY A 259 -0.65 -17.82 -9.84
N ALA A 260 0.64 -17.55 -10.00
CA ALA A 260 1.34 -17.63 -11.27
C ALA A 260 2.77 -18.13 -11.05
N ARG A 261 3.32 -18.81 -12.06
CA ARG A 261 4.70 -19.31 -12.02
C ARG A 261 5.39 -18.94 -13.32
N THR A 262 6.56 -18.30 -13.21
CA THR A 262 7.41 -18.08 -14.39
C THR A 262 8.13 -19.36 -14.80
N SER A 263 8.43 -19.49 -16.09
CA SER A 263 9.21 -20.61 -16.64
C SER A 263 10.63 -20.64 -16.07
N GLY A 264 11.26 -21.82 -16.07
CA GLY A 264 12.65 -22.00 -15.60
C GLY A 264 12.85 -23.14 -14.60
N GLY A 265 11.83 -23.97 -14.35
CA GLY A 265 11.93 -25.07 -13.38
C GLY A 265 12.21 -24.52 -11.98
N THR A 266 13.27 -25.01 -11.33
CA THR A 266 13.72 -24.51 -10.01
C THR A 266 14.24 -23.08 -10.04
N ALA A 267 14.61 -22.54 -11.21
CA ALA A 267 14.97 -21.14 -11.39
C ALA A 267 13.75 -20.21 -11.55
N GLY A 268 12.54 -20.78 -11.69
CA GLY A 268 11.30 -20.02 -11.78
C GLY A 268 10.95 -19.30 -10.47
N THR A 269 10.00 -18.38 -10.57
CA THR A 269 9.47 -17.61 -9.44
C THR A 269 7.99 -17.94 -9.27
N ASP A 270 7.60 -18.22 -8.03
CA ASP A 270 6.19 -18.28 -7.64
C ASP A 270 5.71 -16.87 -7.31
N TYR A 271 4.58 -16.48 -7.89
CA TYR A 271 3.89 -15.22 -7.63
C TYR A 271 2.49 -15.48 -7.10
N TYR A 272 2.09 -14.67 -6.13
CA TYR A 272 0.79 -14.74 -5.48
C TYR A 272 0.20 -13.34 -5.43
N VAL A 273 -1.10 -13.20 -5.70
CA VAL A 273 -1.86 -11.96 -5.45
C VAL A 273 -3.02 -12.27 -4.53
N SER A 274 -3.22 -11.47 -3.48
CA SER A 274 -4.38 -11.58 -2.59
C SER A 274 -4.83 -10.22 -2.08
N PRO A 275 -6.11 -10.06 -1.72
CA PRO A 275 -6.60 -8.82 -1.13
C PRO A 275 -6.03 -8.62 0.29
N ALA A 276 -6.03 -7.38 0.76
CA ALA A 276 -5.86 -7.08 2.17
C ALA A 276 -7.10 -7.50 2.98
N ARG A 277 -6.89 -7.96 4.22
CA ARG A 277 -7.94 -8.59 5.03
C ARG A 277 -8.87 -7.62 5.77
N SER A 278 -8.47 -6.39 6.06
CA SER A 278 -9.29 -5.48 6.86
C SER A 278 -9.23 -4.02 6.40
N PRO A 279 -10.31 -3.48 5.80
CA PRO A 279 -11.54 -4.18 5.41
C PRO A 279 -11.29 -5.07 4.18
N ILE A 280 -11.99 -6.20 4.12
CA ILE A 280 -12.14 -6.98 2.88
C ILE A 280 -12.97 -6.14 1.90
N GLY A 281 -12.64 -6.21 0.61
CA GLY A 281 -13.40 -5.52 -0.45
C GLY A 281 -12.85 -4.14 -0.83
N HIS A 282 -11.86 -3.62 -0.11
CA HIS A 282 -11.13 -2.43 -0.55
C HIS A 282 -10.26 -2.74 -1.78
N ARG A 283 -9.91 -1.73 -2.60
CA ARG A 283 -8.90 -1.79 -3.69
C ARG A 283 -7.49 -2.28 -3.32
N ARG A 284 -7.25 -2.72 -2.08
CA ARG A 284 -5.92 -3.08 -1.59
C ARG A 284 -5.60 -4.54 -1.87
N ASP A 285 -4.50 -4.74 -2.58
CA ASP A 285 -3.92 -6.02 -2.93
C ASP A 285 -2.48 -6.13 -2.40
N THR A 286 -1.95 -7.33 -2.35
CA THR A 286 -0.52 -7.55 -2.21
C THR A 286 -0.07 -8.54 -3.26
N MET A 287 1.11 -8.31 -3.82
CA MET A 287 1.85 -9.30 -4.58
C MET A 287 2.98 -9.84 -3.70
N TRP A 288 3.02 -11.15 -3.56
CA TRP A 288 4.09 -11.87 -2.87
C TRP A 288 4.80 -12.76 -3.86
N SER A 289 6.14 -12.76 -3.85
CA SER A 289 6.90 -13.61 -4.77
C SER A 289 8.26 -14.04 -4.22
N TRP A 290 8.73 -15.19 -4.69
CA TRP A 290 10.06 -15.70 -4.36
C TRP A 290 10.52 -16.75 -5.38
N ARG A 291 11.83 -16.88 -5.54
CA ARG A 291 12.44 -17.88 -6.44
C ARG A 291 12.34 -19.27 -5.83
N ILE A 292 11.95 -20.25 -6.63
CA ILE A 292 11.72 -21.63 -6.20
C ILE A 292 12.99 -22.23 -5.57
N ALA A 293 14.15 -21.99 -6.17
CA ALA A 293 15.46 -22.39 -5.65
C ALA A 293 15.76 -21.90 -4.23
N ASN A 294 15.18 -20.77 -3.79
CA ASN A 294 15.42 -20.26 -2.43
C ASN A 294 14.74 -21.13 -1.37
N ALA A 295 13.55 -21.65 -1.66
CA ALA A 295 12.86 -22.60 -0.79
C ALA A 295 13.58 -23.96 -0.82
N ASP A 296 13.92 -24.45 -2.01
CA ASP A 296 14.58 -25.74 -2.20
C ASP A 296 15.95 -25.80 -1.54
N GLY A 297 16.76 -24.75 -1.71
CA GLY A 297 18.08 -24.65 -1.08
C GLY A 297 18.03 -24.62 0.44
N ARG A 298 16.86 -24.33 1.03
CA ARG A 298 16.62 -24.34 2.48
C ARG A 298 15.84 -25.57 2.95
N GLY A 299 15.43 -26.48 2.04
CA GLY A 299 14.57 -27.61 2.37
C GLY A 299 13.16 -27.21 2.83
N GLU A 300 12.68 -26.04 2.41
CA GLU A 300 11.38 -25.49 2.80
C GLU A 300 10.34 -25.73 1.70
N TYR A 301 9.10 -26.05 2.08
CA TYR A 301 8.00 -26.12 1.11
C TYR A 301 7.60 -24.71 0.65
N CYS A 302 7.31 -23.80 1.58
CA CYS A 302 7.08 -22.38 1.30
C CYS A 302 8.28 -21.58 1.78
N TYR A 303 8.80 -20.68 0.93
CA TYR A 303 9.94 -19.86 1.32
C TYR A 303 9.58 -18.93 2.48
N THR A 304 10.31 -19.06 3.58
CA THR A 304 10.15 -18.23 4.79
C THR A 304 11.26 -17.21 4.97
N GLY A 305 12.21 -17.13 4.04
CA GLY A 305 13.29 -16.15 4.05
C GLY A 305 12.85 -14.77 3.57
N ASN A 306 13.83 -13.98 3.11
CA ASN A 306 13.62 -12.61 2.63
C ASN A 306 12.92 -12.62 1.26
N SER A 307 11.61 -12.84 1.27
CA SER A 307 10.73 -12.89 0.11
C SER A 307 10.29 -11.49 -0.31
N HIS A 308 9.89 -11.34 -1.57
CA HIS A 308 9.45 -10.04 -2.08
C HIS A 308 7.98 -9.81 -1.72
N VAL A 309 7.69 -8.78 -0.92
CA VAL A 309 6.32 -8.36 -0.57
C VAL A 309 6.04 -6.98 -1.13
N LYS A 310 4.94 -6.89 -1.88
CA LYS A 310 4.58 -5.70 -2.65
C LYS A 310 3.13 -5.30 -2.36
N PRO A 311 2.87 -4.47 -1.35
CA PRO A 311 1.58 -3.81 -1.20
C PRO A 311 1.18 -3.03 -2.46
N MET A 312 -0.07 -3.16 -2.90
CA MET A 312 -0.58 -2.59 -4.15
C MET A 312 -2.01 -2.07 -3.98
N MET A 313 -2.39 -1.07 -4.76
CA MET A 313 -3.79 -0.68 -4.93
C MET A 313 -4.21 -0.82 -6.38
N GLN A 314 -5.41 -1.36 -6.58
CA GLN A 314 -6.00 -1.49 -7.90
C GLN A 314 -6.27 -0.12 -8.51
N ILE A 315 -5.95 0.00 -9.80
CA ILE A 315 -6.36 1.10 -10.65
C ILE A 315 -7.73 0.70 -11.21
N ILE A 316 -8.77 1.41 -10.77
CA ILE A 316 -10.16 1.20 -11.18
C ILE A 316 -10.64 2.52 -11.78
N ASP A 317 -11.18 2.50 -13.00
CA ASP A 317 -11.66 3.69 -13.70
C ASP A 317 -13.04 4.16 -13.20
N ASP A 318 -13.67 5.10 -13.92
CA ASP A 318 -15.01 5.59 -13.59
C ASP A 318 -16.11 4.54 -13.88
N GLY A 319 -15.92 3.68 -14.89
CA GLY A 319 -16.80 2.56 -15.23
C GLY A 319 -16.76 1.38 -14.26
N GLY A 320 -15.69 1.28 -13.46
CA GLY A 320 -15.45 0.16 -12.53
C GLY A 320 -14.54 -0.94 -13.11
N ASP A 321 -13.92 -0.70 -14.27
CA ASP A 321 -13.03 -1.62 -14.93
C ASP A 321 -11.61 -1.56 -14.35
N PHE A 322 -10.90 -2.67 -14.48
CA PHE A 322 -9.57 -2.88 -13.91
C PHE A 322 -8.47 -2.56 -14.91
N HIS A 323 -7.56 -1.68 -14.52
CA HIS A 323 -6.44 -1.23 -15.35
C HIS A 323 -5.06 -1.57 -14.79
N GLY A 324 -4.98 -2.42 -13.76
CA GLY A 324 -3.71 -2.81 -13.14
C GLY A 324 -3.55 -2.30 -11.71
N TRP A 325 -2.31 -2.00 -11.32
CA TRP A 325 -1.94 -1.64 -9.97
C TRP A 325 -0.94 -0.50 -9.89
N VAL A 326 -1.05 0.29 -8.84
CA VAL A 326 0.06 1.09 -8.32
C VAL A 326 0.53 0.46 -7.02
N GLY A 327 1.83 0.43 -6.76
CA GLY A 327 2.34 -0.30 -5.61
C GLY A 327 3.70 0.14 -5.12
N VAL A 328 4.07 -0.44 -3.99
CA VAL A 328 5.40 -0.30 -3.41
C VAL A 328 5.99 -1.67 -3.16
N GLU A 329 7.29 -1.81 -3.32
CA GLU A 329 8.03 -2.92 -2.74
C GLU A 329 8.49 -2.50 -1.34
N ALA A 330 8.14 -3.32 -0.34
CA ALA A 330 8.46 -3.08 1.07
C ALA A 330 9.06 -4.34 1.69
N SER A 331 10.00 -4.95 0.97
CA SER A 331 10.68 -6.20 1.31
C SER A 331 11.86 -5.89 2.24
N LEU A 332 11.58 -5.46 3.45
CA LEU A 332 12.60 -5.16 4.45
C LEU A 332 13.18 -6.47 5.02
N ASN A 333 14.49 -6.57 5.13
CA ASN A 333 15.16 -7.78 5.58
C ASN A 333 14.92 -8.04 7.07
N GLU A 334 14.31 -9.18 7.36
CA GLU A 334 14.00 -9.66 8.72
C GLU A 334 14.68 -11.00 9.03
N THR A 335 14.95 -11.81 8.01
CA THR A 335 15.28 -13.23 8.15
C THR A 335 16.76 -13.51 8.06
N VAL A 336 17.56 -12.52 7.64
CA VAL A 336 19.02 -12.59 7.62
C VAL A 336 19.59 -11.34 8.31
N PRO A 337 19.48 -11.20 9.64
CA PRO A 337 19.82 -9.96 10.36
C PRO A 337 21.22 -9.44 10.08
N ASP A 338 22.18 -10.34 9.84
CA ASP A 338 23.58 -10.01 9.55
C ASP A 338 23.77 -9.20 8.24
N GLN A 339 22.82 -9.30 7.30
CA GLN A 339 22.84 -8.50 6.06
C GLN A 339 22.26 -7.09 6.27
N GLY A 340 21.55 -6.85 7.38
CA GLY A 340 20.97 -5.56 7.71
C GLY A 340 20.12 -4.97 6.57
N ALA A 341 20.23 -3.66 6.36
CA ALA A 341 19.50 -2.94 5.31
C ALA A 341 19.98 -3.26 3.88
N TYR A 342 21.15 -3.90 3.75
CA TYR A 342 21.69 -4.31 2.45
C TYR A 342 21.00 -5.55 1.90
N ALA A 343 19.99 -6.11 2.56
CA ALA A 343 19.11 -7.11 1.97
C ALA A 343 17.67 -6.58 1.81
N ASP A 344 17.44 -5.29 2.01
CA ASP A 344 16.14 -4.70 1.73
C ASP A 344 15.97 -4.55 0.21
N ASP A 345 14.78 -4.87 -0.29
CA ASP A 345 14.29 -4.33 -1.56
C ASP A 345 13.15 -3.35 -1.22
N ILE A 346 13.32 -2.09 -1.63
CA ILE A 346 12.35 -1.04 -1.34
C ILE A 346 12.18 -0.12 -2.54
N GLY A 347 10.93 0.19 -2.91
CA GLY A 347 10.70 1.13 -4.00
C GLY A 347 9.25 1.26 -4.43
N VAL A 348 9.04 1.94 -5.54
CA VAL A 348 7.71 2.23 -6.11
C VAL A 348 7.58 1.62 -7.49
N PHE A 349 6.36 1.25 -7.86
CA PHE A 349 6.08 0.75 -9.20
C PHE A 349 4.63 1.03 -9.63
N SER A 350 4.41 0.96 -10.93
CA SER A 350 3.10 0.93 -11.57
C SER A 350 3.05 -0.21 -12.58
N ILE A 351 1.89 -0.84 -12.68
CA ILE A 351 1.50 -1.80 -13.71
C ILE A 351 0.18 -1.26 -14.27
N TYR A 352 0.13 -0.86 -15.54
CA TYR A 352 -1.01 -0.15 -16.13
C TYR A 352 -1.27 -0.59 -17.56
N GLY A 353 -2.52 -0.78 -17.96
CA GLY A 353 -2.91 -0.96 -19.36
C GLY A 353 -4.39 -1.17 -19.61
#